data_AF-A0A4Q4UNT9-F1
#
_entry.id   AF-A0A4Q4UNT9-F1
#
_cell.length_a   1.000
_cell.length_b   1.000
_cell.length_c   1.000
_cell.angle_alpha   90.00
_cell.angle_beta   90.00
_cell.angle_gamma   90.00
#
_symmetry.space_group_name_H-M   'P 1'
#
loop_
_entity.id
_entity.type
_entity.pdbx_description
1 polymer ?
#
loop_
_entity_poly.entity_id
_entity_poly.type
_entity_poly.pdbx_seq_one_letter_code
_entity_poly.pdbx_strand_id
1 'polypeptide(L)'
;MSNFEYSLVNHYIHDLILLGMDPGNLKPYQHALFRDWFPVAIGDPGMLMGMFLCACRNLYLRTGLKEYYWGTLQYKGGCLRYLAGSIATAPKMTQARAESIMWDVTICTMLQLASDDLAAGDSAAWKSHIDAVSHMVKLNGGLENVRGMNGLLRRMIEVLASKDRLQVRSITPNGDNTAKLYTLDDIFGKCLFG
;
A
#
# COMPACT_ATOMS: atom_id res chain seq x y z
N MET A 1 -3.48 -8.71 21.33
CA MET A 1 -4.53 -8.34 20.36
C MET A 1 -5.86 -8.35 21.10
N SER A 2 -6.64 -7.27 21.02
CA SER A 2 -7.94 -7.11 21.68
C SER A 2 -9.08 -7.79 20.89
N ASN A 3 -10.27 -7.93 21.49
CA ASN A 3 -11.46 -8.44 20.78
C ASN A 3 -11.84 -7.57 19.58
N PHE A 4 -11.64 -6.25 19.71
CA PHE A 4 -11.86 -5.31 18.61
C PHE A 4 -10.86 -5.56 17.47
N GLU A 5 -9.57 -5.69 17.77
CA GLU A 5 -8.56 -6.00 16.74
C GLU A 5 -8.81 -7.36 16.08
N TYR A 6 -9.27 -8.36 16.84
CA TYR A 6 -9.65 -9.66 16.28
C TYR A 6 -10.81 -9.55 15.28
N SER A 7 -11.83 -8.74 15.58
CA SER A 7 -12.93 -8.50 14.63
C SER A 7 -12.46 -7.77 13.37
N LEU A 8 -11.49 -6.85 13.48
CA LEU A 8 -10.87 -6.19 12.33
C LEU A 8 -10.09 -7.15 11.44
N VAL A 9 -9.31 -8.08 12.02
CA VAL A 9 -8.63 -9.13 11.24
C VAL A 9 -9.64 -9.97 10.49
N ASN A 10 -10.70 -10.43 11.18
CA ASN A 10 -11.73 -11.25 10.56
C ASN A 10 -12.43 -10.51 9.41
N HIS A 11 -12.76 -9.23 9.62
CA HIS A 11 -13.33 -8.36 8.59
C HIS A 11 -12.40 -8.23 7.38
N TYR A 12 -11.11 -7.99 7.62
CA TYR A 12 -10.11 -7.84 6.57
C TYR A 12 -10.00 -9.08 5.67
N ILE A 13 -9.99 -10.26 6.28
CA ILE A 13 -9.92 -11.55 5.58
C ILE A 13 -11.20 -11.81 4.79
N HIS A 14 -12.35 -11.66 5.43
CA HIS A 14 -13.64 -12.02 4.84
C HIS A 14 -13.98 -11.12 3.65
N ASP A 15 -13.74 -9.81 3.78
CA ASP A 15 -14.05 -8.83 2.74
C ASP A 15 -12.87 -8.59 1.77
N LEU A 16 -11.76 -9.34 1.92
CA LEU A 16 -10.56 -9.30 1.08
C LEU A 16 -10.10 -7.86 0.76
N ILE A 17 -9.98 -7.03 1.80
CA ILE A 17 -9.75 -5.58 1.71
C ILE A 17 -8.27 -5.26 1.44
N LEU A 18 -7.65 -5.99 0.52
CA LEU A 18 -6.25 -5.79 0.19
C LEU A 18 -6.12 -4.59 -0.74
N LEU A 19 -5.85 -3.41 -0.19
CA LEU A 19 -5.70 -2.13 -0.91
C LEU A 19 -6.90 -1.77 -1.80
N GLY A 20 -8.08 -2.29 -1.45
CA GLY A 20 -9.29 -2.21 -2.27
C GLY A 20 -9.12 -2.78 -3.68
N MET A 21 -8.27 -3.80 -3.86
CA MET A 21 -8.20 -4.54 -5.11
C MET A 21 -9.53 -5.26 -5.36
N ASP A 22 -9.96 -5.30 -6.62
CA ASP A 22 -11.11 -6.15 -6.97
C ASP A 22 -10.75 -7.64 -6.84
N PRO A 23 -11.75 -8.51 -6.62
CA PRO A 23 -11.53 -9.95 -6.49
C PRO A 23 -10.85 -10.59 -7.72
N GLY A 24 -11.03 -10.02 -8.92
CA GLY A 24 -10.42 -10.54 -10.14
C GLY A 24 -8.90 -10.39 -10.13
N ASN A 25 -8.41 -9.26 -9.63
CA ASN A 25 -6.99 -8.98 -9.45
C ASN A 25 -6.34 -9.79 -8.31
N LEU A 26 -7.13 -10.19 -7.32
CA LEU A 26 -6.70 -11.01 -6.19
C LEU A 26 -6.71 -12.51 -6.49
N LYS A 27 -7.64 -12.99 -7.33
CA LYS A 27 -7.88 -14.41 -7.59
C LYS A 27 -6.61 -15.20 -7.97
N PRO A 28 -5.73 -14.72 -8.88
CA PRO A 28 -4.49 -15.44 -9.22
C PRO A 28 -3.50 -15.55 -8.05
N TYR A 29 -3.65 -14.71 -7.03
CA TYR A 29 -2.72 -14.58 -5.92
C TYR A 29 -3.33 -15.03 -4.58
N GLN A 30 -4.51 -15.68 -4.56
CA GLN A 30 -5.14 -16.14 -3.32
C GLN A 30 -4.21 -17.02 -2.49
N HIS A 31 -3.47 -17.93 -3.13
CA HIS A 31 -2.51 -18.77 -2.44
C HIS A 31 -1.39 -17.95 -1.80
N ALA A 32 -0.84 -16.98 -2.54
CA ALA A 32 0.20 -16.10 -2.04
C ALA A 32 -0.30 -15.18 -0.90
N LEU A 33 -1.56 -14.74 -0.99
CA LEU A 33 -2.22 -13.96 0.04
C LEU A 33 -2.28 -14.72 1.36
N PHE A 34 -2.78 -15.95 1.36
CA PHE A 34 -2.96 -16.72 2.59
C PHE A 34 -1.69 -17.36 3.11
N ARG A 35 -0.75 -17.76 2.22
CA ARG A 35 0.47 -18.47 2.62
C ARG A 35 1.63 -17.54 2.95
N ASP A 36 1.76 -16.42 2.23
CA ASP A 36 2.93 -15.56 2.32
C ASP A 36 2.58 -14.18 2.90
N TRP A 37 1.58 -13.49 2.35
CA TRP A 37 1.26 -12.13 2.79
C TRP A 37 0.63 -12.09 4.18
N PHE A 38 -0.41 -12.90 4.42
CA PHE A 38 -1.19 -12.84 5.65
C PHE A 38 -0.37 -13.22 6.91
N PRO A 39 0.42 -14.30 6.93
CA PRO A 39 1.26 -14.62 8.09
C PRO A 39 2.29 -13.53 8.37
N VAL A 40 2.89 -12.93 7.32
CA VAL A 40 3.81 -11.80 7.46
C VAL A 40 3.08 -10.57 8.00
N ALA A 41 1.87 -10.28 7.51
CA ALA A 41 1.09 -9.14 7.95
C ALA A 41 0.67 -9.23 9.43
N ILE A 42 0.44 -10.44 9.95
CA ILE A 42 0.16 -10.66 11.38
C ILE A 42 1.44 -10.58 12.22
N GLY A 43 2.58 -11.05 11.68
CA GLY A 43 3.86 -11.08 12.39
C GLY A 43 4.60 -9.74 12.42
N ASP A 44 4.39 -8.88 11.42
CA ASP A 44 5.02 -7.57 11.35
C ASP A 44 4.10 -6.47 11.92
N PRO A 45 4.56 -5.70 12.93
CA PRO A 45 3.74 -4.65 13.53
C PRO A 45 3.29 -3.55 12.55
N GLY A 46 4.12 -3.18 11.56
CA GLY A 46 3.78 -2.13 10.59
C GLY A 46 2.65 -2.57 9.66
N MET A 47 2.76 -3.76 9.08
CA MET A 47 1.72 -4.35 8.25
C MET A 47 0.45 -4.69 9.04
N LEU A 48 0.57 -5.10 10.30
CA LEU A 48 -0.59 -5.36 11.15
C LEU A 48 -1.38 -4.08 11.42
N MET A 49 -0.70 -2.96 11.74
CA MET A 49 -1.35 -1.65 11.86
C MET A 49 -2.01 -1.26 10.53
N GLY A 50 -1.38 -1.53 9.39
CA GLY A 50 -1.96 -1.25 8.08
C GLY A 50 -3.18 -2.11 7.76
N MET A 51 -3.21 -3.36 8.23
CA MET A 51 -4.39 -4.23 8.14
C MET A 51 -5.56 -3.64 8.93
N PHE A 52 -5.33 -3.23 10.18
CA PHE A 52 -6.34 -2.60 11.01
C PHE A 52 -6.82 -1.26 10.43
N LEU A 53 -5.89 -0.46 9.90
CA LEU A 53 -6.18 0.80 9.21
C LEU A 53 -7.18 0.57 8.07
N CYS A 54 -6.88 -0.34 7.14
CA CYS A 54 -7.75 -0.64 6.01
C CYS A 54 -9.11 -1.19 6.45
N ALA A 55 -9.15 -2.07 7.45
CA ALA A 55 -10.39 -2.62 8.00
C ALA A 55 -11.27 -1.52 8.61
N CYS A 56 -10.70 -0.66 9.46
CA CYS A 56 -11.38 0.48 10.06
C CYS A 56 -11.89 1.46 9.00
N ARG A 57 -11.06 1.82 8.01
CA ARG A 57 -11.49 2.70 6.92
C ARG A 57 -12.70 2.12 6.18
N ASN A 58 -12.64 0.85 5.83
CA ASN A 58 -13.74 0.17 5.13
C ASN A 58 -15.03 0.14 5.96
N LEU A 59 -14.94 -0.22 7.24
CA LEU A 59 -16.08 -0.24 8.16
C LEU A 59 -16.65 1.16 8.39
N TYR A 60 -15.81 2.19 8.51
CA TYR A 60 -16.26 3.57 8.61
C TYR A 60 -17.02 4.00 7.35
N LEU A 61 -16.50 3.72 6.16
CA LEU A 61 -17.19 4.05 4.90
C LEU A 61 -18.54 3.34 4.76
N ARG A 62 -18.71 2.14 5.33
CA ARG A 62 -19.96 1.38 5.28
C ARG A 62 -20.97 1.78 6.36
N THR A 63 -20.50 2.11 7.55
CA THR A 63 -21.36 2.26 8.74
C THR A 63 -21.49 3.70 9.24
N GLY A 64 -20.53 4.57 8.93
CA GLY A 64 -20.43 5.92 9.46
C GLY A 64 -20.08 5.99 10.96
N LEU A 65 -19.79 4.86 11.62
CA LEU A 65 -19.55 4.82 13.06
C LEU A 65 -18.19 5.44 13.43
N LYS A 66 -18.22 6.39 14.38
CA LYS A 66 -17.05 7.17 14.79
C LYS A 66 -15.91 6.32 15.35
N GLU A 67 -16.21 5.19 15.99
CA GLU A 67 -15.20 4.28 16.53
C GLU A 67 -14.20 3.81 15.46
N TYR A 68 -14.67 3.54 14.24
CA TYR A 68 -13.82 3.12 13.13
C TYR A 68 -13.03 4.28 12.53
N TYR A 69 -13.55 5.51 12.57
CA TYR A 69 -12.76 6.69 12.21
C TYR A 69 -11.62 6.92 13.22
N TRP A 70 -11.89 6.79 14.52
CA TRP A 70 -10.87 6.91 15.56
C TRP A 70 -9.81 5.81 15.41
N GLY A 71 -10.24 4.58 15.15
CA GLY A 71 -9.34 3.47 14.83
C GLY A 71 -8.47 3.76 13.60
N THR A 72 -9.04 4.32 12.55
CA THR A 72 -8.31 4.73 11.34
C THR A 72 -7.18 5.70 11.67
N LEU A 73 -7.44 6.75 12.44
CA LEU A 73 -6.41 7.72 12.86
C LEU A 73 -5.33 7.06 13.73
N GLN A 74 -5.74 6.23 14.69
CA GLN A 74 -4.82 5.52 15.59
C GLN A 74 -3.87 4.61 14.82
N TYR A 75 -4.41 3.74 13.96
CA TYR A 75 -3.62 2.75 13.24
C TYR A 75 -2.76 3.40 12.14
N LYS A 76 -3.23 4.49 11.51
CA LYS A 76 -2.40 5.31 10.62
C LYS A 76 -1.17 5.87 11.33
N GLY A 77 -1.35 6.42 12.53
CA GLY A 77 -0.23 6.87 13.37
C GLY A 77 0.73 5.73 13.72
N GLY A 78 0.20 4.53 13.95
CA GLY A 78 0.98 3.30 14.15
C GLY A 78 1.83 2.95 12.93
N CYS A 79 1.23 2.89 11.73
CA CYS A 79 1.93 2.64 10.48
C CYS A 79 3.09 3.62 10.28
N LEU A 80 2.84 4.92 10.42
CA LEU A 80 3.87 5.95 10.23
C LEU A 80 5.02 5.79 11.22
N ARG A 81 4.74 5.46 12.49
CA ARG A 81 5.76 5.23 13.51
C ARG A 81 6.65 4.03 13.16
N TYR A 82 6.07 2.91 12.78
CA TYR A 82 6.84 1.72 12.40
C TYR A 82 7.62 1.95 11.11
N LEU A 83 7.02 2.62 10.13
CA LEU A 83 7.67 2.97 8.88
C LEU A 83 8.89 3.88 9.11
N ALA A 84 8.74 4.91 9.95
CA ALA A 84 9.86 5.78 10.33
C ALA A 84 10.98 5.00 11.02
N GLY A 85 10.64 4.05 11.90
CA GLY A 85 11.59 3.14 12.54
C GLY A 85 12.34 2.26 11.53
N SER A 86 11.61 1.63 10.60
CA SER A 86 12.19 0.77 9.55
C SER A 86 13.14 1.53 8.61
N ILE A 87 12.83 2.80 8.33
CA ILE A 87 13.69 3.67 7.51
C ILE A 87 14.89 4.17 8.33
N ALA A 88 14.69 4.63 9.57
CA ALA A 88 15.76 5.20 10.41
C ALA A 88 16.81 4.16 10.81
N THR A 89 16.39 2.91 11.02
CA THR A 89 17.28 1.78 11.34
C THR A 89 17.88 1.13 10.10
N ALA A 90 17.70 1.73 8.91
CA ALA A 90 18.33 1.26 7.70
C ALA A 90 19.82 1.62 7.70
N PRO A 91 20.77 0.67 7.86
CA PRO A 91 22.13 0.90 7.39
C PRO A 91 22.08 1.29 5.91
N LYS A 92 23.11 2.02 5.46
CA LYS A 92 23.29 2.46 4.06
C LYS A 92 22.70 1.42 3.10
N MET A 93 21.82 1.87 2.23
CA MET A 93 21.06 1.00 1.36
C MET A 93 21.98 0.11 0.52
N THR A 94 21.99 -1.20 0.82
CA THR A 94 22.76 -2.20 0.09
C THR A 94 21.83 -3.06 -0.77
N GLN A 95 22.37 -3.63 -1.84
CA GLN A 95 21.65 -4.58 -2.71
C GLN A 95 21.02 -5.73 -1.92
N ALA A 96 21.76 -6.29 -0.94
CA ALA A 96 21.28 -7.36 -0.07
C ALA A 96 20.05 -6.97 0.78
N ARG A 97 19.84 -5.67 1.05
CA ARG A 97 18.65 -5.19 1.76
C ARG A 97 17.46 -5.01 0.81
N ALA A 98 17.68 -4.59 -0.43
CA ALA A 98 16.60 -4.48 -1.42
C ALA A 98 15.94 -5.85 -1.67
N GLU A 99 16.73 -6.92 -1.58
CA GLU A 99 16.28 -8.31 -1.69
C GLU A 99 15.69 -8.90 -0.39
N SER A 100 15.64 -8.12 0.71
CA SER A 100 15.17 -8.59 2.01
C SER A 100 13.65 -8.51 2.15
N ILE A 101 13.06 -9.48 2.85
CA ILE A 101 11.64 -9.47 3.26
C ILE A 101 11.25 -8.20 4.05
N MET A 102 12.20 -7.58 4.78
CA MET A 102 11.93 -6.32 5.49
C MET A 102 11.62 -5.16 4.54
N TRP A 103 12.18 -5.22 3.32
CA TRP A 103 11.90 -4.24 2.28
C TRP A 103 10.49 -4.41 1.72
N ASP A 104 10.10 -5.66 1.43
CA ASP A 104 8.74 -6.01 1.00
C ASP A 104 7.68 -5.57 2.01
N VAL A 105 7.96 -5.78 3.30
CA VAL A 105 7.12 -5.34 4.42
C VAL A 105 6.99 -3.81 4.42
N THR A 106 8.10 -3.09 4.29
CA THR A 106 8.12 -1.62 4.26
C THR A 106 7.28 -1.07 3.08
N ILE A 107 7.45 -1.68 1.89
CA ILE A 107 6.64 -1.33 0.71
C ILE A 107 5.16 -1.63 0.98
N CYS A 108 4.82 -2.80 1.52
CA CYS A 108 3.44 -3.17 1.86
C CYS A 108 2.79 -2.14 2.80
N THR A 109 3.45 -1.77 3.89
CA THR A 109 2.94 -0.79 4.84
C THR A 109 2.72 0.57 4.17
N MET A 110 3.65 0.99 3.30
CA MET A 110 3.51 2.26 2.58
C MET A 110 2.37 2.21 1.54
N LEU A 111 2.15 1.08 0.89
CA LEU A 111 0.99 0.87 0.00
C LEU A 111 -0.34 0.92 0.77
N GLN A 112 -0.39 0.37 1.99
CA GLN A 112 -1.58 0.45 2.85
C GLN A 112 -1.90 1.90 3.26
N LEU A 113 -0.88 2.69 3.61
CA LEU A 113 -1.01 4.12 3.89
C LEU A 113 -1.52 4.89 2.66
N ALA A 114 -0.89 4.67 1.50
CA ALA A 114 -1.33 5.25 0.25
C ALA A 114 -2.80 4.90 -0.03
N SER A 115 -3.19 3.62 0.08
CA SER A 115 -4.59 3.23 -0.12
C SER A 115 -5.56 3.92 0.84
N ASP A 116 -5.16 4.21 2.09
CA ASP A 116 -5.98 4.99 3.02
C ASP A 116 -6.11 6.45 2.58
N ASP A 117 -5.01 7.09 2.20
CA ASP A 117 -4.99 8.48 1.75
C ASP A 117 -5.85 8.68 0.50
N LEU A 118 -5.78 7.74 -0.43
CA LEU A 118 -6.64 7.71 -1.61
C LEU A 118 -8.12 7.65 -1.22
N ALA A 119 -8.47 6.79 -0.25
CA ALA A 119 -9.84 6.64 0.23
C ALA A 119 -10.32 7.84 1.07
N ALA A 120 -9.40 8.53 1.73
CA ALA A 120 -9.66 9.75 2.50
C ALA A 120 -9.74 11.00 1.61
N GLY A 121 -9.28 10.93 0.37
CA GLY A 121 -9.19 12.07 -0.55
C GLY A 121 -7.97 12.97 -0.32
N ASP A 122 -6.97 12.49 0.44
CA ASP A 122 -5.71 13.22 0.67
C ASP A 122 -4.73 12.94 -0.46
N SER A 123 -4.91 13.66 -1.57
CA SER A 123 -4.10 13.48 -2.78
C SER A 123 -2.62 13.82 -2.58
N ALA A 124 -2.30 14.72 -1.63
CA ALA A 124 -0.94 15.10 -1.33
C ALA A 124 -0.19 13.99 -0.59
N ALA A 125 -0.79 13.43 0.47
CA ALA A 125 -0.23 12.31 1.20
C ALA A 125 -0.13 11.05 0.33
N TRP A 126 -1.19 10.77 -0.44
CA TRP A 126 -1.20 9.71 -1.47
C TRP A 126 0.02 9.80 -2.38
N LYS A 127 0.21 10.95 -3.03
CA LYS A 127 1.31 11.16 -3.97
C LYS A 127 2.67 10.98 -3.30
N SER A 128 2.84 11.54 -2.10
CA SER A 128 4.07 11.39 -1.34
C SER A 128 4.39 9.91 -1.04
N HIS A 129 3.40 9.08 -0.71
CA HIS A 129 3.61 7.66 -0.48
C HIS A 129 3.89 6.88 -1.76
N ILE A 130 3.20 7.19 -2.86
CA ILE A 130 3.47 6.54 -4.16
C ILE A 130 4.85 6.90 -4.70
N ASP A 131 5.29 8.15 -4.57
CA ASP A 131 6.63 8.58 -4.97
C ASP A 131 7.71 7.84 -4.17
N ALA A 132 7.48 7.67 -2.86
CA ALA A 132 8.37 6.89 -2.01
C ALA A 132 8.38 5.40 -2.39
N VAL A 133 7.23 4.78 -2.68
CA VAL A 133 7.17 3.41 -3.22
C VAL A 133 7.93 3.30 -4.54
N SER A 134 7.77 4.25 -5.46
CA SER A 134 8.51 4.26 -6.72
C SER A 134 10.02 4.31 -6.50
N HIS A 135 10.49 5.18 -5.59
CA HIS A 135 11.89 5.25 -5.21
C HIS A 135 12.37 3.90 -4.66
N MET A 136 11.56 3.25 -3.82
CA MET A 136 11.90 1.95 -3.24
C MET A 136 11.99 0.84 -4.28
N VAL A 137 11.12 0.85 -5.29
CA VAL A 137 11.15 -0.10 -6.42
C VAL A 137 12.37 0.12 -7.31
N LYS A 138 12.74 1.38 -7.58
CA LYS A 138 13.96 1.70 -8.36
C LYS A 138 15.22 1.18 -7.69
N LEU A 139 15.27 1.24 -6.36
CA LEU A 139 16.39 0.72 -5.58
C LEU A 139 16.44 -0.80 -5.57
N ASN A 140 15.33 -1.46 -5.87
CA ASN A 140 15.27 -2.89 -6.12
C ASN A 140 15.65 -3.26 -7.57
N GLY A 141 16.16 -2.29 -8.35
CA GLY A 141 16.53 -2.49 -9.74
C GLY A 141 15.36 -2.47 -10.72
N GLY A 142 14.14 -2.11 -10.28
CA GLY A 142 12.94 -2.06 -11.12
C GLY A 142 11.78 -2.91 -10.61
N LEU A 143 10.61 -2.75 -11.24
CA LEU A 143 9.36 -3.40 -10.79
C LEU A 143 9.37 -4.91 -11.03
N GLU A 144 10.02 -5.35 -12.10
CA GLU A 144 10.24 -6.75 -12.47
C GLU A 144 11.05 -7.54 -11.44
N ASN A 145 11.85 -6.83 -10.63
CA ASN A 145 12.65 -7.41 -9.57
C ASN A 145 11.90 -7.49 -8.22
N VAL A 146 10.71 -6.89 -8.12
CA VAL A 146 9.84 -7.02 -6.94
C VAL A 146 9.15 -8.38 -6.96
N ARG A 147 9.74 -9.37 -6.28
CA ARG A 147 9.22 -10.75 -6.21
C ARG A 147 8.49 -11.08 -4.91
N GLY A 148 8.46 -10.15 -3.97
CA GLY A 148 7.86 -10.30 -2.65
C GLY A 148 6.49 -10.97 -2.66
N MET A 149 6.30 -11.91 -1.74
CA MET A 149 5.06 -12.69 -1.56
C MET A 149 4.60 -13.34 -2.87
N ASN A 150 5.50 -14.04 -3.58
CA ASN A 150 5.23 -14.71 -4.85
C ASN A 150 4.60 -13.79 -5.92
N GLY A 151 5.12 -12.56 -6.02
CA GLY A 151 4.67 -11.57 -7.00
C GLY A 151 3.38 -10.84 -6.63
N LEU A 152 2.74 -11.15 -5.50
CA LEU A 152 1.57 -10.42 -5.01
C LEU A 152 1.92 -8.96 -4.70
N LEU A 153 3.09 -8.68 -4.12
CA LEU A 153 3.51 -7.30 -3.83
C LEU A 153 3.61 -6.46 -5.10
N ARG A 154 4.22 -7.01 -6.15
CA ARG A 154 4.25 -6.36 -7.46
C ARG A 154 2.83 -6.07 -7.96
N ARG A 155 1.92 -7.02 -7.84
CA ARG A 155 0.53 -6.82 -8.27
C ARG A 155 -0.16 -5.70 -7.50
N MET A 156 0.08 -5.60 -6.19
CA MET A 156 -0.43 -4.51 -5.37
C MET A 156 0.04 -3.14 -5.85
N ILE A 157 1.34 -3.00 -6.17
CA ILE A 157 1.91 -1.78 -6.72
C ILE A 157 1.22 -1.40 -8.04
N GLU A 158 1.07 -2.37 -8.96
CA GLU A 158 0.42 -2.15 -10.25
C GLU A 158 -1.05 -1.70 -10.09
N VAL A 159 -1.82 -2.35 -9.22
CA VAL A 159 -3.23 -1.98 -9.02
C VAL A 159 -3.34 -0.61 -8.39
N LEU A 160 -2.54 -0.31 -7.37
CA LEU A 160 -2.59 0.97 -6.68
C LEU A 160 -2.19 2.12 -7.62
N ALA A 161 -1.15 1.92 -8.43
CA ALA A 161 -0.73 2.85 -9.47
C ALA A 161 -1.78 3.04 -10.58
N SER A 162 -2.58 2.02 -10.90
CA SER A 162 -3.67 2.16 -11.88
C SER A 162 -4.81 3.06 -11.39
N LYS A 163 -5.05 3.11 -10.07
CA LYS A 163 -6.07 3.97 -9.46
C LYS A 163 -5.70 5.45 -9.53
N ASP A 164 -4.41 5.76 -9.48
CA ASP A 164 -3.90 7.12 -9.69
C ASP A 164 -4.35 7.67 -11.07
N ARG A 165 -4.23 6.84 -12.12
CA ARG A 165 -4.65 7.20 -13.49
C ARG A 165 -6.15 7.47 -13.59
N LEU A 166 -6.97 6.79 -12.79
CA LEU A 166 -8.42 6.98 -12.79
C LEU A 166 -8.84 8.28 -12.09
N GLN A 167 -8.20 8.63 -10.97
CA GLN A 167 -8.47 9.90 -10.30
C GLN A 167 -8.09 11.11 -11.15
N VAL A 168 -6.97 11.04 -11.87
CA VAL A 168 -6.58 12.10 -12.83
C VAL A 168 -7.67 12.32 -13.88
N ARG A 169 -8.21 11.24 -14.46
CA ARG A 169 -9.26 11.34 -15.48
C ARG A 169 -10.57 11.92 -14.94
N SER A 170 -10.91 11.68 -13.68
CA SER A 170 -12.11 12.25 -13.06
C SER A 170 -11.96 13.74 -12.68
N ILE A 171 -10.73 14.22 -12.49
CA ILE A 171 -10.44 15.63 -12.10
C ILE A 171 -10.39 16.57 -13.32
N THR A 172 -10.33 16.06 -14.55
CA THR A 172 -10.37 16.88 -15.79
C THR A 172 -11.70 16.79 -16.52
N PRO A 173 -12.74 17.60 -16.19
CA PRO A 173 -13.92 17.77 -17.03
C PRO A 173 -13.78 18.86 -18.10
N ASN A 174 -12.82 19.78 -18.00
CA ASN A 174 -12.60 20.84 -18.99
C ASN A 174 -11.15 21.31 -18.94
N GLY A 175 -10.54 21.49 -20.11
CA GLY A 175 -9.10 21.69 -20.26
C GLY A 175 -8.57 22.99 -19.69
N ASP A 176 -7.48 22.89 -18.93
CA ASP A 176 -6.31 23.75 -19.12
C ASP A 176 -5.05 23.02 -18.59
N ASN A 177 -4.05 22.87 -19.45
CA ASN A 177 -2.90 21.98 -19.26
C ASN A 177 -1.67 22.77 -18.79
N THR A 178 -1.47 22.92 -17.48
CA THR A 178 -0.14 23.29 -16.94
C THR A 178 0.29 22.54 -15.68
N ALA A 179 -0.44 21.51 -15.24
CA ALA A 179 0.15 20.51 -14.36
C ALA A 179 1.00 19.56 -15.20
N LYS A 180 2.33 19.71 -15.19
CA LYS A 180 3.24 18.64 -15.65
C LYS A 180 2.97 17.40 -14.78
N LEU A 181 2.13 16.51 -15.29
CA LEU A 181 1.89 15.20 -14.71
C LEU A 181 3.08 14.30 -15.02
N TYR A 182 3.61 13.65 -13.99
CA TYR A 182 4.45 12.47 -14.16
C TYR A 182 3.50 11.29 -14.34
N THR A 183 3.38 10.78 -15.55
CA THR A 183 2.70 9.52 -15.83
C THR A 183 3.51 8.36 -15.26
N LEU A 184 2.94 7.16 -15.07
CA LEU A 184 3.75 5.98 -14.72
C LEU A 184 4.84 5.69 -15.76
N ASP A 185 4.69 6.16 -17.01
CA ASP A 185 5.75 6.09 -18.03
C ASP A 185 6.88 7.09 -17.72
N ASP A 186 6.59 8.21 -17.03
CA ASP A 186 7.62 9.11 -16.50
C ASP A 186 8.25 8.60 -15.20
N ILE A 187 7.50 7.83 -14.40
CA ILE A 187 7.94 7.29 -13.10
C ILE A 187 8.75 5.99 -13.27
N PHE A 188 8.32 5.11 -14.18
CA PHE A 188 8.89 3.76 -14.43
C PHE A 188 9.40 3.55 -15.86
N GLY A 189 9.05 4.40 -16.83
CA GLY A 189 9.47 4.21 -18.23
C GLY A 189 10.96 4.46 -18.49
N LYS A 190 11.72 5.00 -17.53
CA LYS A 190 13.19 5.01 -17.58
C LYS A 190 13.86 3.70 -17.13
N CYS A 191 13.09 2.74 -16.61
CA CYS A 191 13.61 1.42 -16.21
C CYS A 191 13.37 0.34 -17.28
N LEU A 192 12.64 0.62 -18.36
CA LEU A 192 12.29 -0.37 -19.39
C LEU A 192 13.15 -0.29 -20.67
N PHE A 193 14.02 0.72 -20.78
CA PHE A 193 15.04 0.80 -21.84
C PHE A 193 16.31 1.43 -21.26
N GLY A 194 17.21 0.58 -20.77
CA GLY A 194 18.54 0.92 -20.29
C GLY A 194 19.33 -0.34 -20.02
#